data_AF-A0A6P4YKX6-F1
#
_entry.id   AF-A0A6P4YKX6-F1
#
_cell.length_a   1.000
_cell.length_b   1.000
_cell.length_c   1.000
_cell.angle_alpha   90.00
_cell.angle_beta   90.00
_cell.angle_gamma   90.00
#
_symmetry.space_group_name_H-M   'P 1'
#
loop_
_entity.id
_entity.type
_entity.pdbx_description
1 polymer ?
#
loop_
_entity_poly.entity_id
_entity_poly.type
_entity_poly.pdbx_seq_one_letter_code
_entity_poly.pdbx_strand_id
1 'polypeptide(L)'
;MATTVCHSTPYTIDNTQPFVHSVTDVNYDDDTQQISAEYNVSDPLSKIREVDLGLGRSKRDVYLMDWHREANTTHITHNYHIPDGVPAWVKIRAINNVDLRKSGHADSPILVDTSPPAAGSVFDGPAAGHDINFQNDQSEICANWRDFHDEESGIGNSWHS
;
A
#
# COMPACT_ATOMS: atom_id res chain seq x y z
N MET A 1 -55.79 -26.87 18.89
CA MET A 1 -55.01 -26.89 17.64
C MET A 1 -53.92 -25.84 17.79
N ALA A 2 -52.65 -26.25 17.73
CA ALA A 2 -51.51 -25.34 17.89
C ALA A 2 -50.83 -25.19 16.52
N THR A 3 -50.78 -23.97 16.01
CA THR A 3 -50.03 -23.61 14.80
C THR A 3 -48.63 -23.18 15.22
N THR A 4 -47.65 -24.07 15.07
CA THR A 4 -46.24 -23.69 15.14
C THR A 4 -45.83 -23.18 13.78
N VAL A 5 -45.52 -21.88 13.68
CA VAL A 5 -44.87 -21.29 12.51
C VAL A 5 -43.38 -21.19 12.84
N CYS A 6 -42.57 -22.05 12.25
CA CYS A 6 -41.12 -21.89 12.26
C CYS A 6 -40.75 -20.89 11.17
N HIS A 7 -40.30 -19.70 11.54
CA HIS A 7 -39.66 -18.78 10.61
C HIS A 7 -38.20 -19.20 10.48
N SER A 8 -37.85 -19.89 9.39
CA SER A 8 -36.45 -20.04 9.02
C SER A 8 -35.94 -18.65 8.67
N THR A 9 -35.03 -18.09 9.47
CA THR A 9 -34.34 -16.87 9.10
C THR A 9 -33.71 -17.10 7.72
N PRO A 10 -34.06 -16.32 6.69
CA PRO A 10 -33.44 -16.49 5.38
C PRO A 10 -31.92 -16.29 5.55
N TYR A 11 -31.13 -17.27 5.13
CA TYR A 11 -29.69 -17.09 4.95
C TYR A 11 -29.52 -16.00 3.89
N THR A 12 -29.31 -14.76 4.31
CA THR A 12 -28.91 -13.70 3.42
C THR A 12 -27.49 -14.03 2.97
N ILE A 13 -27.35 -14.48 1.72
CA ILE A 13 -26.04 -14.54 1.06
C ILE A 13 -25.56 -13.10 0.99
N ASP A 14 -24.60 -12.78 1.84
CA ASP A 14 -24.00 -11.47 1.84
C ASP A 14 -23.09 -11.33 0.62
N ASN A 15 -23.38 -10.34 -0.20
CA ASN A 15 -22.62 -9.99 -1.40
C ASN A 15 -22.07 -8.56 -1.30
N THR A 16 -21.88 -8.01 -0.08
CA THR A 16 -21.23 -6.71 0.05
C THR A 16 -19.80 -6.78 -0.44
N GLN A 17 -19.39 -5.75 -1.16
CA GLN A 17 -18.04 -5.61 -1.65
C GLN A 17 -17.13 -5.12 -0.50
N PRO A 18 -15.89 -5.64 -0.37
CA PRO A 18 -14.94 -5.11 0.58
C PRO A 18 -14.53 -3.67 0.22
N PHE A 19 -14.02 -2.94 1.19
CA PHE A 19 -13.48 -1.59 1.06
C PHE A 19 -12.00 -1.56 1.44
N VAL A 20 -11.24 -0.73 0.72
CA VAL A 20 -9.86 -0.36 1.07
C VAL A 20 -9.89 1.13 1.40
N HIS A 21 -9.79 1.47 2.68
CA HIS A 21 -9.88 2.86 3.16
C HIS A 21 -8.57 3.60 2.95
N SER A 22 -7.45 2.93 3.24
CA SER A 22 -6.12 3.52 3.11
C SER A 22 -5.04 2.46 2.98
N VAL A 23 -3.93 2.85 2.35
CA VAL A 23 -2.65 2.14 2.33
C VAL A 23 -1.59 3.14 2.75
N THR A 24 -1.03 2.97 3.94
CA THR A 24 -0.15 3.94 4.62
C THR A 24 1.15 3.27 5.06
N ASP A 25 2.05 4.07 5.64
CA ASP A 25 3.29 3.60 6.27
C ASP A 25 4.11 2.67 5.35
N VAL A 26 4.15 3.07 4.07
CA VAL A 26 4.85 2.33 3.02
C VAL A 26 6.34 2.59 3.17
N ASN A 27 7.10 1.51 3.37
CA ASN A 27 8.55 1.56 3.48
C ASN A 27 9.21 0.52 2.57
N TYR A 28 10.41 0.82 2.10
CA TYR A 28 11.27 -0.12 1.40
C TYR A 28 12.67 -0.07 2.00
N ASP A 29 13.17 -1.24 2.37
CA ASP A 29 14.54 -1.46 2.79
C ASP A 29 15.31 -2.06 1.62
N ASP A 30 16.27 -1.30 1.07
CA ASP A 30 17.06 -1.71 -0.08
C ASP A 30 18.13 -2.76 0.27
N ASP A 31 18.65 -2.73 1.50
CA ASP A 31 19.64 -3.70 1.98
C ASP A 31 19.03 -5.10 2.10
N THR A 32 17.80 -5.17 2.62
CA THR A 32 17.06 -6.43 2.79
C THR A 32 16.09 -6.74 1.66
N GLN A 33 15.91 -5.82 0.71
CA GLN A 33 14.94 -5.88 -0.40
C GLN A 33 13.52 -6.15 0.10
N GLN A 34 13.15 -5.50 1.20
CA GLN A 34 11.90 -5.74 1.88
C GLN A 34 10.97 -4.54 1.76
N ILE A 35 9.76 -4.80 1.29
CA ILE A 35 8.68 -3.82 1.22
C ILE A 35 7.73 -4.08 2.38
N SER A 36 7.33 -3.03 3.06
CA SER A 36 6.30 -3.10 4.10
C SER A 36 5.27 -1.99 3.92
N ALA A 37 4.04 -2.28 4.33
CA ALA A 37 2.93 -1.33 4.29
C ALA A 37 1.88 -1.65 5.34
N GLU A 38 1.24 -0.61 5.86
CA GLU A 38 0.02 -0.71 6.66
C GLU A 38 -1.21 -0.47 5.78
N TYR A 39 -2.32 -1.12 6.12
CA TYR A 39 -3.55 -0.98 5.37
C TYR A 39 -4.77 -1.04 6.27
N ASN A 40 -5.78 -0.28 5.89
CA ASN A 40 -7.09 -0.31 6.52
C ASN A 40 -8.13 -0.83 5.52
N VAL A 41 -8.63 -2.03 5.77
CA VAL A 41 -9.62 -2.71 4.93
C VAL A 41 -10.79 -3.17 5.78
N SER A 42 -12.00 -3.08 5.25
CA SER A 42 -13.19 -3.58 5.95
C SER A 42 -14.22 -4.13 5.00
N ASP A 43 -15.10 -4.97 5.53
CA ASP A 43 -16.29 -5.44 4.84
C ASP A 43 -17.44 -5.47 5.86
N PRO A 44 -18.58 -4.80 5.61
CA PRO A 44 -19.63 -4.62 6.62
C PRO A 44 -20.32 -5.90 7.09
N LEU A 45 -20.35 -6.95 6.27
CA LEU A 45 -21.22 -8.11 6.49
C LEU A 45 -20.49 -9.46 6.40
N SER A 46 -19.48 -9.61 5.53
CA SER A 46 -18.80 -10.89 5.24
C SER A 46 -17.44 -10.99 5.87
N LYS A 47 -16.86 -9.87 6.35
CA LYS A 47 -15.47 -9.76 6.85
C LYS A 47 -14.43 -10.02 5.77
N ILE A 48 -13.24 -9.46 5.98
CA ILE A 48 -12.07 -9.70 5.13
C ILE A 48 -11.43 -11.03 5.50
N ARG A 49 -11.20 -11.87 4.49
CA ARG A 49 -10.54 -13.18 4.59
C ARG A 49 -9.04 -13.05 4.42
N GLU A 50 -8.63 -12.40 3.33
CA GLU A 50 -7.26 -12.33 2.84
C GLU A 50 -7.01 -10.96 2.21
N VAL A 51 -5.74 -10.62 2.08
CA VAL A 51 -5.29 -9.46 1.31
C VAL A 51 -4.22 -9.89 0.31
N ASP A 52 -4.18 -9.27 -0.85
CA ASP A 52 -3.06 -9.40 -1.77
C ASP A 52 -2.25 -8.09 -1.81
N LEU A 53 -0.92 -8.19 -1.78
CA LEU A 53 0.04 -7.13 -2.08
C LEU A 53 0.40 -7.19 -3.57
N GLY A 54 0.46 -6.04 -4.24
CA GLY A 54 0.97 -5.92 -5.60
C GLY A 54 1.75 -4.63 -5.78
N LEU A 55 2.62 -4.58 -6.79
CA LEU A 55 3.36 -3.37 -7.14
C LEU A 55 3.09 -2.97 -8.58
N GLY A 56 2.78 -1.69 -8.79
CA GLY A 56 2.59 -1.10 -10.11
C GLY A 56 3.63 -0.05 -10.44
N ARG A 57 3.89 0.18 -11.72
CA ARG A 57 4.64 1.35 -12.22
C ARG A 57 3.78 2.61 -12.26
N SER A 58 2.48 2.46 -12.03
CA SER A 58 1.49 3.52 -11.89
C SER A 58 0.39 3.08 -10.91
N LYS A 59 -0.45 4.02 -10.48
CA LYS A 59 -1.64 3.75 -9.64
C LYS A 59 -2.58 2.70 -10.27
N ARG A 60 -2.58 2.54 -11.60
CA ARG A 60 -3.56 1.73 -12.35
C ARG A 60 -3.10 0.31 -12.67
N ASP A 61 -1.80 0.03 -12.62
CA ASP A 61 -1.25 -1.27 -13.02
C ASP A 61 -0.73 -2.09 -11.83
N VAL A 62 -0.27 -3.31 -12.10
CA VAL A 62 0.38 -4.20 -11.12
C VAL A 62 1.53 -4.97 -11.81
N TYR A 63 2.17 -4.31 -12.78
CA TYR A 63 3.12 -4.99 -13.67
C TYR A 63 4.53 -5.12 -13.09
N LEU A 64 4.80 -4.47 -11.96
CA LEU A 64 6.09 -4.60 -11.31
C LEU A 64 6.14 -5.90 -10.52
N MET A 65 5.14 -6.13 -9.67
CA MET A 65 4.98 -7.37 -8.91
C MET A 65 3.53 -7.81 -8.98
N ASP A 66 3.31 -9.03 -9.47
CA ASP A 66 2.01 -9.69 -9.44
C ASP A 66 1.48 -9.81 -8.01
N TRP A 67 0.18 -10.07 -7.90
CA TRP A 67 -0.51 -10.18 -6.61
C TRP A 67 0.03 -11.33 -5.77
N HIS A 68 0.64 -10.99 -4.63
CA HIS A 68 1.08 -11.91 -3.60
C HIS A 68 0.08 -11.93 -2.44
N ARG A 69 -0.41 -13.12 -2.07
CA ARG A 69 -1.50 -13.28 -1.10
C ARG A 69 -1.00 -13.54 0.31
N GLU A 70 -1.62 -12.86 1.28
CA GLU A 70 -1.36 -13.02 2.71
C GLU A 70 -2.66 -12.98 3.55
N ALA A 71 -2.53 -13.40 4.81
CA ALA A 71 -3.59 -13.28 5.79
C ALA A 71 -3.88 -11.81 6.15
N ASN A 72 -5.11 -11.51 6.55
CA ASN A 72 -5.48 -10.17 7.00
C ASN A 72 -5.00 -9.90 8.43
N THR A 73 -3.99 -9.03 8.56
CA THR A 73 -3.30 -8.68 9.82
C THR A 73 -3.24 -7.17 10.09
N THR A 74 -3.61 -6.30 9.14
CA THR A 74 -3.43 -4.82 9.07
C THR A 74 -2.06 -4.31 8.62
N HIS A 75 -1.06 -5.18 8.56
CA HIS A 75 0.28 -4.87 8.08
C HIS A 75 0.78 -6.00 7.19
N ILE A 76 1.46 -5.68 6.09
CA ILE A 76 2.04 -6.65 5.17
C ILE A 76 3.50 -6.35 4.93
N THR A 77 4.29 -7.40 4.85
CA THR A 77 5.70 -7.35 4.52
C THR A 77 6.00 -8.41 3.46
N HIS A 78 6.77 -8.06 2.44
CA HIS A 78 7.18 -8.98 1.39
C HIS A 78 8.56 -8.61 0.84
N ASN A 79 9.35 -9.64 0.53
CA ASN A 79 10.67 -9.44 -0.06
C ASN A 79 10.53 -9.34 -1.58
N TYR A 80 10.90 -8.20 -2.15
CA TYR A 80 10.88 -7.96 -3.58
C TYR A 80 11.90 -6.87 -3.95
N HIS A 81 12.76 -7.16 -4.92
CA HIS A 81 13.72 -6.18 -5.44
C HIS A 81 13.04 -5.20 -6.39
N ILE A 82 12.91 -3.94 -5.97
CA ILE A 82 12.42 -2.85 -6.83
C ILE A 82 13.58 -2.39 -7.73
N PRO A 83 13.43 -2.41 -9.06
CA PRO A 83 14.45 -1.91 -9.96
C PRO A 83 14.70 -0.41 -9.77
N ASP A 84 15.97 -0.03 -9.76
CA ASP A 84 16.43 1.35 -9.69
C ASP A 84 15.80 2.26 -10.75
N GLY A 85 15.47 3.49 -10.34
CA GLY A 85 14.89 4.51 -11.18
C GLY A 85 13.46 4.20 -11.67
N VAL A 86 12.85 3.11 -11.19
CA VAL A 86 11.45 2.76 -11.51
C VAL A 86 10.55 3.14 -10.33
N PRO A 87 9.56 4.04 -10.51
CA PRO A 87 8.60 4.33 -9.46
C PRO A 87 7.69 3.11 -9.23
N ALA A 88 7.57 2.70 -7.97
CA ALA A 88 6.78 1.56 -7.53
C ALA A 88 5.62 2.02 -6.64
N TRP A 89 4.38 1.90 -7.12
CA TRP A 89 3.16 2.09 -6.33
C TRP A 89 2.79 0.79 -5.62
N VAL A 90 2.73 0.84 -4.30
CA VAL A 90 2.19 -0.24 -3.48
C VAL A 90 0.68 -0.31 -3.63
N LYS A 91 0.15 -1.53 -3.80
CA LYS A 91 -1.27 -1.81 -3.98
C LYS A 91 -1.71 -2.93 -3.06
N ILE A 92 -2.89 -2.75 -2.49
CA ILE A 92 -3.53 -3.74 -1.62
C ILE A 92 -4.86 -4.13 -2.25
N ARG A 93 -5.12 -5.44 -2.34
CA ARG A 93 -6.41 -5.98 -2.76
C ARG A 93 -7.05 -6.77 -1.62
N ALA A 94 -8.12 -6.24 -1.05
CA ALA A 94 -8.91 -6.91 -0.04
C ALA A 94 -9.81 -7.98 -0.68
N ILE A 95 -9.89 -9.15 -0.04
CA ILE A 95 -10.71 -10.29 -0.46
C ILE A 95 -11.58 -10.71 0.72
N ASN A 96 -12.89 -10.72 0.52
CA ASN A 96 -13.83 -11.12 1.57
C ASN A 96 -14.17 -12.62 1.54
N ASN A 97 -14.98 -13.09 2.49
CA ASN A 97 -15.33 -14.51 2.62
C ASN A 97 -16.21 -15.06 1.48
N VAL A 98 -16.75 -14.19 0.63
CA VAL A 98 -17.53 -14.57 -0.58
C VAL A 98 -16.76 -14.31 -1.88
N ASP A 99 -15.43 -14.19 -1.78
CA ASP A 99 -14.49 -14.02 -2.90
C ASP A 99 -14.63 -12.72 -3.72
N LEU A 100 -15.37 -11.73 -3.21
CA LEU A 100 -15.38 -10.38 -3.78
C LEU A 100 -14.08 -9.66 -3.46
N ARG A 101 -13.61 -8.85 -4.43
CA ARG A 101 -12.30 -8.18 -4.36
C ARG A 101 -12.38 -6.69 -4.65
N LYS A 102 -11.63 -5.90 -3.90
CA LYS A 102 -11.38 -4.47 -4.19
C LYS A 102 -9.93 -4.13 -3.96
N SER A 103 -9.38 -3.27 -4.81
CA SER A 103 -8.01 -2.80 -4.72
C SER A 103 -7.93 -1.31 -4.40
N GLY A 104 -7.00 -0.95 -3.53
CA GLY A 104 -6.51 0.42 -3.32
C GLY A 104 -5.01 0.49 -3.57
N HIS A 105 -4.45 1.69 -3.46
CA HIS A 105 -3.02 1.94 -3.62
C HIS A 105 -2.54 2.97 -2.61
N ALA A 106 -1.23 3.01 -2.39
CA ALA A 106 -0.58 4.08 -1.65
C ALA A 106 -0.67 5.40 -2.43
N ASP A 107 -0.62 6.53 -1.73
CA ASP A 107 -0.77 7.85 -2.35
C ASP A 107 0.42 8.21 -3.26
N SER A 108 1.61 7.83 -2.82
CA SER A 108 2.90 8.12 -3.45
C SER A 108 3.67 6.83 -3.79
N PRO A 109 4.51 6.85 -4.85
CA PRO A 109 5.37 5.72 -5.18
C PRO A 109 6.63 5.68 -4.30
N ILE A 110 7.23 4.51 -4.20
CA ILE A 110 8.63 4.32 -3.80
C ILE A 110 9.51 4.54 -5.04
N LEU A 111 10.64 5.24 -4.88
CA LEU A 111 11.66 5.37 -5.91
C LEU A 111 13.00 4.98 -5.31
N VAL A 112 13.60 3.91 -5.84
CA VAL A 112 14.92 3.43 -5.43
C VAL A 112 15.97 4.07 -6.33
N ASP A 113 17.02 4.64 -5.73
CA ASP A 113 18.18 5.19 -6.42
C ASP A 113 19.44 4.75 -5.67
N THR A 114 20.09 3.69 -6.15
CA THR A 114 21.38 3.22 -5.61
C THR A 114 22.57 3.81 -6.36
N SER A 115 22.35 4.78 -7.25
CA SER A 115 23.45 5.39 -7.99
C SER A 115 24.41 6.07 -7.00
N PRO A 116 25.72 5.76 -7.07
CA PRO A 116 26.67 6.46 -6.22
C PRO A 116 26.56 7.96 -6.54
N PRO A 117 26.56 8.85 -5.53
CA PRO A 117 26.61 10.27 -5.81
C PRO A 117 27.78 10.49 -6.75
N ALA A 118 27.51 11.09 -7.91
CA ALA A 118 28.58 11.45 -8.83
C ALA A 118 29.58 12.25 -7.99
N ALA A 119 30.78 11.71 -7.81
CA ALA A 119 31.87 12.43 -7.17
C ALA A 119 32.18 13.62 -8.07
N GLY A 120 31.43 14.70 -7.91
CA GLY A 120 31.77 15.98 -8.46
C GLY A 120 33.17 16.26 -7.96
N SER A 121 34.07 16.62 -8.86
CA SER A 121 35.39 17.08 -8.47
C SER A 121 35.22 18.38 -7.66
N VAL A 122 34.94 18.25 -6.37
CA VAL A 122 35.04 19.36 -5.44
C VAL A 122 36.52 19.55 -5.18
N PHE A 123 37.14 20.33 -6.06
CA PHE A 123 38.47 20.87 -5.83
C PHE A 123 38.36 21.95 -4.74
N ASP A 124 38.34 21.50 -3.50
CA ASP A 124 38.90 22.26 -2.38
C ASP A 124 40.36 21.80 -2.25
N GLY A 125 41.29 22.73 -2.50
CA GLY A 125 42.49 22.95 -1.67
C GLY A 125 43.46 21.81 -1.32
N PRO A 126 44.77 22.08 -1.21
CA PRO A 126 45.80 21.05 -1.20
C PRO A 126 45.98 20.41 0.18
N ALA A 127 45.09 19.52 0.62
CA ALA A 127 45.38 18.57 1.70
C ALA A 127 44.52 17.31 1.58
N ALA A 128 45.07 16.29 0.93
CA ALA A 128 44.49 14.96 0.82
C ALA A 128 44.56 14.20 2.15
N GLY A 129 43.52 13.43 2.47
CA GLY A 129 43.70 12.19 3.24
C GLY A 129 43.02 12.07 4.60
N HIS A 130 41.71 12.31 4.69
CA HIS A 130 40.92 11.58 5.70
C HIS A 130 39.49 11.33 5.22
N ASP A 131 39.22 10.08 4.83
CA ASP A 131 37.87 9.52 4.79
C ASP A 131 37.31 9.55 6.21
N ILE A 132 36.44 10.52 6.49
CA ILE A 132 35.48 10.36 7.58
C ILE A 132 34.38 9.44 7.08
N ASN A 133 34.72 8.15 7.06
CA ASN A 133 33.78 7.03 7.10
C ASN A 133 33.00 7.13 8.41
N PHE A 134 31.91 7.89 8.42
CA PHE A 134 30.77 7.73 9.33
C PHE A 134 29.72 8.79 8.98
N GLN A 135 28.62 8.37 8.37
CA GLN A 135 27.33 8.98 8.73
C GLN A 135 26.51 7.89 9.43
N ASN A 136 26.91 7.64 10.67
CA ASN A 136 26.02 7.08 11.68
C ASN A 136 25.24 8.25 12.24
N ASP A 137 24.18 8.64 11.53
CA ASP A 137 23.10 9.42 12.12
C ASP A 137 21.78 8.80 11.70
N GLN A 138 21.30 7.91 12.57
CA GLN A 138 19.90 7.64 12.78
C GLN A 138 19.20 8.96 13.12
N SER A 139 18.69 9.68 12.13
CA SER A 139 17.63 10.64 12.38
C SER A 139 16.72 10.67 11.17
N GLU A 140 15.63 9.90 11.31
CA GLU A 140 14.34 10.13 10.66
C GLU A 140 14.42 10.54 9.18
N ILE A 141 14.18 9.57 8.28
CA ILE A 141 13.52 9.94 7.02
C ILE A 141 12.06 10.27 7.39
N CYS A 142 11.89 11.45 7.99
CA CYS A 142 10.63 12.13 8.15
C CYS A 142 10.20 12.61 6.76
N ALA A 143 9.51 11.76 6.01
CA ALA A 143 8.77 12.19 4.82
C ALA A 143 7.57 13.04 5.27
N ASN A 144 7.82 14.30 5.65
CA ASN A 144 6.78 15.30 5.87
C ASN A 144 6.25 15.76 4.51
N TRP A 145 5.13 15.19 4.07
CA TRP A 145 4.37 15.77 2.96
C TRP A 145 3.09 16.39 3.52
N ARG A 146 3.18 17.71 3.78
CA ARG A 146 2.01 18.57 3.84
C ARG A 146 1.48 18.70 2.41
N ASP A 147 0.32 18.11 2.16
CA ASP A 147 -0.79 18.70 1.42
C ASP A 147 -1.79 17.59 1.13
N PHE A 148 -2.77 17.56 2.04
CA PHE A 148 -3.95 16.72 1.98
C PHE A 148 -4.78 17.14 0.74
N HIS A 149 -5.03 16.20 -0.17
CA HIS A 149 -6.08 16.36 -1.18
C HIS A 149 -6.98 15.13 -1.12
N ASP A 150 -8.10 15.28 -0.42
CA ASP A 150 -9.22 14.36 -0.46
C ASP A 150 -9.93 14.52 -1.80
N GLU A 151 -9.92 13.46 -2.60
CA GLU A 151 -10.70 13.42 -3.83
C GLU A 151 -11.44 12.09 -3.96
N GLU A 152 -12.25 11.73 -2.96
CA GLU A 152 -13.44 10.90 -3.24
C GLU A 152 -14.62 11.10 -2.27
N SER A 153 -14.90 12.35 -1.88
CA SER A 153 -16.31 12.71 -1.63
C SER A 153 -17.03 12.82 -2.98
N GLY A 154 -17.56 11.71 -3.47
CA GLY A 154 -18.46 11.66 -4.62
C GLY A 154 -19.79 12.38 -4.33
N ILE A 155 -19.82 13.69 -4.56
CA ILE A 155 -21.02 14.52 -4.56
C ILE A 155 -21.79 14.33 -5.89
N GLY A 156 -23.10 14.08 -5.79
CA GLY A 156 -24.10 14.86 -6.54
C GLY A 156 -24.58 14.36 -7.90
N ASN A 157 -25.83 13.90 -7.93
CA ASN A 157 -26.73 13.99 -9.08
C ASN A 157 -28.16 14.11 -8.53
N SER A 158 -28.63 15.35 -8.32
CA SER A 158 -29.43 16.16 -9.26
C SER A 158 -30.92 15.84 -9.17
N TRP A 159 -31.66 16.80 -8.61
CA TRP A 159 -33.12 16.93 -8.63
C TRP A 159 -33.73 16.69 -10.02
N HIS A 160 -34.81 15.92 -10.09
CA HIS A 160 -35.98 16.02 -10.99
C HIS A 160 -37.08 15.20 -10.27
N SER A 161 -38.32 15.64 -10.02
CA SER A 161 -39.23 16.52 -10.77
C SER A 161 -40.14 17.29 -9.82
#